data_AF-A0A519T904-F1
#
_entry.id   AF-A0A519T904-F1
#
_cell.length_a   1.000
_cell.length_b   1.000
_cell.length_c   1.000
_cell.angle_alpha   90.00
_cell.angle_beta   90.00
_cell.angle_gamma   90.00
#
_symmetry.space_group_name_H-M   'P 1'
#
loop_
_entity.id
_entity.type
_entity.pdbx_description
1 polymer ?
#
loop_
_entity_poly.entity_id
_entity_poly.type
_entity_poly.pdbx_seq_one_letter_code
_entity_poly.pdbx_strand_id
1 'polypeptide(L)'
;QALLDAFTIKEKFPDPRGKKVLIIGDILHSRVARSTSTLLQKLGVEVAYLGPGSLVPKYVPASIQRFTDYEAAMARAPDVVYLLRVQMERQDVQFFPSVREYHRVYGITNTRLAEIRDRGLYIMHPGPVNRGVELCDAVMDYERSLITNQVENGISIRMAVLDWLTPGGEFPKQESYVARQRAGAALLTP
;
A
#
# COMPACT_ATOMS: atom_id res chain seq x y z
N GLN A 1 -8.82 -4.38 5.97
CA GLN A 1 -7.50 -4.14 5.35
C GLN A 1 -7.38 -2.70 4.87
N ALA A 2 -8.15 -2.25 3.86
CA ALA A 2 -8.03 -0.87 3.36
C ALA A 2 -7.99 0.23 4.45
N LEU A 3 -8.88 0.17 5.46
CA LEU A 3 -8.89 1.13 6.57
C LEU A 3 -7.57 1.18 7.37
N LEU A 4 -6.99 0.01 7.69
CA LEU A 4 -5.72 -0.03 8.44
C LEU A 4 -4.53 0.38 7.58
N ASP A 5 -4.57 0.10 6.27
CA ASP A 5 -3.53 0.55 5.34
C ASP A 5 -3.57 2.08 5.22
N ALA A 6 -4.76 2.64 5.02
CA ALA A 6 -4.97 4.08 4.95
C ALA A 6 -4.59 4.78 6.26
N PHE A 7 -4.92 4.18 7.41
CA PHE A 7 -4.51 4.70 8.72
C PHE A 7 -2.99 4.71 8.85
N THR A 8 -2.32 3.60 8.49
CA THR A 8 -0.85 3.50 8.51
C THR A 8 -0.20 4.57 7.62
N ILE A 9 -0.75 4.81 6.43
CA ILE A 9 -0.30 5.89 5.54
C ILE A 9 -0.50 7.26 6.19
N LYS A 10 -1.65 7.51 6.83
CA LYS A 10 -1.93 8.79 7.51
C LYS A 10 -1.02 9.05 8.70
N GLU A 11 -0.56 8.02 9.41
CA GLU A 11 0.41 8.20 10.49
C GLU A 11 1.78 8.67 9.98
N LYS A 12 2.18 8.27 8.77
CA LYS A 12 3.43 8.74 8.15
C LYS A 12 3.25 10.03 7.36
N PHE A 13 2.08 10.23 6.78
CA PHE A 13 1.69 11.39 6.01
C PHE A 13 0.36 11.95 6.55
N PRO A 14 0.40 12.85 7.56
CA PRO A 14 -0.80 13.39 8.18
C PRO A 14 -1.81 13.98 7.17
N ASP A 15 -1.29 14.60 6.11
CA ASP A 15 -2.01 14.90 4.88
C ASP A 15 -1.47 14.04 3.72
N PRO A 16 -2.19 12.97 3.31
CA PRO A 16 -1.72 12.07 2.26
C PRO A 16 -2.09 12.56 0.84
N ARG A 17 -2.75 13.71 0.68
CA ARG A 17 -3.13 14.22 -0.65
C ARG A 17 -1.90 14.46 -1.53
N GLY A 18 -1.97 14.00 -2.77
CA GLY A 18 -0.87 14.06 -3.75
C GLY A 18 0.26 13.06 -3.51
N LYS A 19 0.20 12.26 -2.42
CA LYS A 19 1.15 11.17 -2.21
C LYS A 19 0.92 10.06 -3.21
N LYS A 20 2.00 9.37 -3.58
CA LYS A 20 1.99 8.36 -4.64
C LYS A 20 2.25 6.97 -4.04
N VAL A 21 1.33 6.04 -4.31
CA VAL A 21 1.45 4.65 -3.89
C VAL A 21 1.54 3.75 -5.11
N LEU A 22 2.64 3.02 -5.22
CA LEU A 22 2.83 1.99 -6.24
C LEU A 22 2.46 0.63 -5.65
N ILE A 23 1.38 0.02 -6.15
CA ILE A 23 0.97 -1.34 -5.77
C ILE A 23 1.57 -2.34 -6.74
N ILE A 24 2.30 -3.33 -6.22
CA ILE A 24 3.01 -4.33 -7.03
C ILE A 24 2.49 -5.74 -6.75
N GLY A 25 2.07 -6.45 -7.79
CA GLY A 25 1.81 -7.91 -7.74
C GLY A 25 0.53 -8.39 -8.38
N ASP A 26 -0.12 -9.40 -7.78
CA ASP A 26 -1.38 -9.96 -8.28
C ASP A 26 -2.57 -9.04 -7.96
N ILE A 27 -2.78 -8.04 -8.81
CA ILE A 27 -3.84 -7.06 -8.65
C ILE A 27 -5.18 -7.60 -9.16
N LEU A 28 -5.15 -8.49 -10.15
CA LEU A 28 -6.33 -9.09 -10.76
C LEU A 28 -7.19 -9.81 -9.71
N HIS A 29 -6.55 -10.60 -8.85
CA HIS A 29 -7.23 -11.40 -7.85
C HIS A 29 -7.27 -10.75 -6.46
N SER A 30 -6.57 -9.64 -6.25
CA SER A 30 -6.47 -9.03 -4.92
C SER A 30 -7.65 -8.12 -4.57
N ARG A 31 -8.52 -8.61 -3.68
CA ARG A 31 -9.53 -7.78 -2.99
C ARG A 31 -8.89 -6.64 -2.19
N VAL A 32 -7.67 -6.85 -1.70
CA VAL A 32 -6.93 -5.85 -0.92
C VAL A 32 -6.53 -4.70 -1.83
N ALA A 33 -5.92 -4.97 -2.98
CA ALA A 33 -5.57 -3.95 -3.96
C ALA A 33 -6.80 -3.11 -4.33
N ARG A 34 -7.93 -3.75 -4.67
CA ARG A 34 -9.16 -3.03 -5.03
C ARG A 34 -9.66 -2.09 -3.92
N SER A 35 -9.79 -2.60 -2.71
CA SER A 35 -10.31 -1.82 -1.58
C SER A 35 -9.35 -0.74 -1.10
N THR A 36 -8.05 -1.04 -1.02
CA THR A 36 -7.01 -0.09 -0.61
C THR A 36 -6.87 1.02 -1.64
N SER A 37 -6.76 0.71 -2.95
CA SER A 37 -6.73 1.74 -4.00
C SER A 37 -7.95 2.66 -3.94
N THR A 38 -9.15 2.10 -3.80
CA THR A 38 -10.39 2.89 -3.75
C THR A 38 -10.37 3.89 -2.58
N LEU A 39 -9.95 3.45 -1.40
CA LEU A 39 -9.90 4.32 -0.22
C LEU A 39 -8.78 5.35 -0.33
N LEU A 40 -7.60 4.96 -0.83
CA LEU A 40 -6.47 5.87 -1.01
C LEU A 40 -6.80 6.99 -2.00
N GLN A 41 -7.43 6.66 -3.14
CA GLN A 41 -7.88 7.67 -4.09
C GLN A 41 -8.90 8.65 -3.49
N LYS A 42 -9.81 8.17 -2.63
CA LYS A 42 -10.74 9.04 -1.88
C LYS A 42 -10.01 9.97 -0.89
N LEU A 43 -8.82 9.60 -0.43
CA LEU A 43 -7.95 10.44 0.39
C LEU A 43 -7.03 11.35 -0.45
N GLY A 44 -7.19 11.37 -1.77
CA GLY A 44 -6.39 12.18 -2.69
C GLY A 44 -4.99 11.61 -2.97
N VAL A 45 -4.75 10.34 -2.65
CA VAL A 45 -3.51 9.63 -2.98
C VAL A 45 -3.56 9.18 -4.44
N GLU A 46 -2.48 9.42 -5.18
CA GLU A 46 -2.27 8.89 -6.53
C GLU A 46 -1.85 7.42 -6.45
N VAL A 47 -2.58 6.53 -7.11
CA VAL A 47 -2.30 5.09 -7.10
C VAL A 47 -1.86 4.63 -8.48
N ALA A 48 -0.78 3.85 -8.53
CA ALA A 48 -0.29 3.18 -9.72
C ALA A 48 -0.13 1.68 -9.46
N TYR A 49 -0.19 0.90 -10.53
CA TYR A 49 -0.09 -0.56 -10.52
C TYR A 49 1.13 -1.02 -11.29
N LEU A 50 1.86 -1.98 -10.73
CA LEU A 50 2.92 -2.72 -11.42
C LEU A 50 2.68 -4.22 -11.29
N GLY A 51 2.76 -4.94 -12.39
CA GLY A 51 2.71 -6.38 -12.39
C GLY A 51 2.70 -6.95 -13.80
N PRO A 52 2.81 -8.29 -13.93
CA PRO A 52 2.60 -8.96 -15.21
C PRO A 52 1.27 -8.54 -15.82
N GLY A 53 1.20 -8.33 -17.13
CA GLY A 53 -0.05 -7.95 -17.81
C GLY A 53 -1.19 -8.94 -17.57
N SER A 54 -0.86 -10.21 -17.32
CA SER A 54 -1.79 -11.28 -16.92
C SER A 54 -2.34 -11.17 -15.50
N LEU A 55 -1.65 -10.45 -14.61
CA LEU A 55 -2.02 -10.27 -13.20
C LEU A 55 -2.55 -8.86 -12.89
N VAL A 56 -2.73 -8.02 -13.91
CA VAL A 56 -3.33 -6.70 -13.78
C VAL A 56 -4.66 -6.67 -14.54
N PRO A 57 -5.77 -6.22 -13.92
CA PRO A 57 -7.06 -6.13 -14.60
C PRO A 57 -6.95 -5.35 -15.92
N LYS A 58 -7.57 -5.89 -16.98
CA LYS A 58 -7.66 -5.21 -18.29
C LYS A 58 -8.32 -3.84 -18.16
N TYR A 59 -9.33 -3.74 -17.31
CA TYR A 59 -10.03 -2.50 -17.00
C TYR A 59 -9.70 -2.06 -15.57
N VAL A 60 -9.07 -0.90 -15.46
CA VAL A 60 -8.86 -0.19 -14.19
C VAL A 60 -9.45 1.22 -14.35
N PRO A 61 -9.82 1.90 -13.25
CA PRO A 61 -10.23 3.31 -13.32
C PRO A 61 -9.18 4.15 -14.06
N ALA A 62 -9.60 5.08 -14.92
CA ALA A 62 -8.70 5.90 -15.75
C ALA A 62 -7.65 6.69 -14.95
N SER A 63 -7.95 6.97 -13.69
CA SER A 63 -7.05 7.58 -12.70
C SER A 63 -5.86 6.72 -12.26
N ILE A 64 -5.89 5.40 -12.53
CA ILE A 64 -4.83 4.46 -12.10
C ILE A 64 -4.00 4.07 -13.32
N GLN A 65 -2.72 4.42 -13.27
CA GLN A 65 -1.77 4.01 -14.30
C GLN A 65 -1.29 2.58 -14.06
N ARG A 66 -1.03 1.84 -15.14
CA ARG A 66 -0.54 0.46 -15.10
C ARG A 66 0.83 0.40 -15.75
N PHE A 67 1.73 -0.32 -15.12
CA PHE A 67 3.09 -0.55 -15.58
C PHE A 67 3.36 -2.05 -15.63
N THR A 68 4.17 -2.46 -16.60
CA THR A 68 4.77 -3.80 -16.67
C THR A 68 6.28 -3.76 -16.47
N ASP A 69 6.85 -2.56 -16.44
CA ASP A 69 8.27 -2.30 -16.25
C ASP A 69 8.50 -1.58 -14.92
N TYR A 70 9.49 -2.05 -14.16
CA TYR A 70 9.79 -1.55 -12.83
C TYR A 70 10.35 -0.13 -12.88
N GLU A 71 11.28 0.14 -13.81
CA GLU A 71 11.93 1.45 -13.93
C GLU A 71 10.92 2.55 -14.28
N ALA A 72 10.04 2.27 -15.24
CA ALA A 72 8.95 3.18 -15.62
C ALA A 72 8.00 3.44 -14.44
N ALA A 73 7.67 2.41 -13.65
CA ALA A 73 6.85 2.57 -12.46
C ALA A 73 7.55 3.40 -11.37
N MET A 74 8.86 3.20 -11.18
CA MET A 74 9.66 3.90 -10.18
C MET A 74 9.97 5.35 -10.56
N ALA A 75 10.05 5.67 -11.85
CA ALA A 75 10.19 7.03 -12.39
C ALA A 75 9.02 7.95 -12.02
N ARG A 76 7.86 7.40 -11.63
CA ARG A 76 6.72 8.17 -11.10
C ARG A 76 6.99 8.84 -9.76
N ALA A 77 8.10 8.48 -9.11
CA ALA A 77 8.46 8.91 -7.76
C ALA A 77 7.41 8.54 -6.71
N PRO A 78 7.11 7.24 -6.51
CA PRO A 78 6.22 6.82 -5.44
C PRO A 78 6.80 7.18 -4.07
N ASP A 79 5.95 7.53 -3.11
CA ASP A 79 6.31 7.69 -1.70
C ASP A 79 6.24 6.34 -0.95
N VAL A 80 5.38 5.43 -1.43
CA VAL A 80 5.15 4.11 -0.84
C VAL A 80 5.14 3.03 -1.91
N VAL A 81 5.86 1.94 -1.66
CA VAL A 81 5.76 0.68 -2.41
C VAL A 81 4.91 -0.30 -1.61
N TYR A 82 3.74 -0.65 -2.15
CA TYR A 82 2.79 -1.56 -1.53
C TYR A 82 2.82 -2.90 -2.26
N LEU A 83 3.38 -3.91 -1.62
CA LEU A 83 3.55 -5.24 -2.19
C LEU A 83 2.34 -6.11 -1.91
N LEU A 84 1.97 -6.95 -2.88
CA LEU A 84 0.93 -7.96 -2.75
C LEU A 84 1.54 -9.35 -2.76
N ARG A 85 0.97 -10.22 -1.92
CA ARG A 85 1.29 -11.64 -1.93
C ARG A 85 0.95 -12.24 -3.29
N VAL A 86 1.89 -12.96 -3.87
CA VAL A 86 1.65 -13.78 -5.05
C VAL A 86 1.17 -15.17 -4.61
N GLN A 87 -0.02 -15.55 -5.06
CA GLN A 87 -0.62 -16.84 -4.73
C GLN A 87 -0.46 -17.80 -5.91
N MET A 88 0.68 -18.51 -5.95
CA MET A 88 0.98 -19.53 -6.96
C MET A 88 -0.03 -20.67 -6.97
N GLU A 89 -0.58 -20.99 -5.80
CA GLU A 89 -1.50 -22.10 -5.58
C GLU A 89 -2.87 -21.92 -6.26
N ARG A 90 -3.16 -20.74 -6.79
CA ARG A 90 -4.43 -20.41 -7.46
C ARG A 90 -4.31 -20.32 -8.98
N GLN A 91 -3.13 -20.60 -9.52
CA GLN A 91 -2.83 -20.40 -10.92
C GLN A 91 -2.90 -21.74 -11.67
N ASP A 92 -4.09 -22.12 -12.13
CA ASP A 92 -4.27 -23.23 -13.08
C ASP A 92 -3.58 -22.94 -14.44
N VAL A 93 -3.29 -21.66 -14.70
CA VAL A 93 -2.54 -21.17 -15.86
C VAL A 93 -1.26 -20.50 -15.36
N GLN A 94 -0.09 -20.99 -15.79
CA GLN A 94 1.20 -20.38 -15.43
C GLN A 94 1.30 -18.99 -16.06
N PHE A 95 1.10 -17.95 -15.24
CA PHE A 95 1.22 -16.56 -15.68
C PHE A 95 2.67 -16.08 -15.78
N PHE A 96 3.62 -16.89 -15.30
CA PHE A 96 5.06 -16.69 -15.42
C PHE A 96 5.81 -18.02 -15.27
N PRO A 97 7.06 -18.11 -15.77
CA PRO A 97 7.79 -19.38 -15.86
C PRO A 97 8.20 -19.95 -14.50
N SER A 98 8.50 -19.08 -13.51
CA SER A 98 8.87 -19.51 -12.16
C SER A 98 8.75 -18.38 -11.13
N VAL A 99 8.65 -18.74 -9.86
CA VAL A 99 8.72 -17.82 -8.71
C VAL A 99 9.99 -16.96 -8.76
N ARG A 100 11.13 -17.56 -9.15
CA ARG A 100 12.40 -16.85 -9.27
C ARG A 100 12.35 -15.76 -10.34
N GLU A 101 11.70 -16.05 -11.46
CA GLU A 101 11.53 -15.08 -12.53
C GLU A 101 10.59 -13.95 -12.12
N TYR A 102 9.50 -14.27 -11.42
CA TYR A 102 8.64 -13.25 -10.84
C TYR A 102 9.42 -12.34 -9.87
N HIS A 103 10.19 -12.93 -8.95
CA HIS A 103 10.98 -12.17 -7.98
C HIS A 103 11.98 -11.24 -8.66
N ARG A 104 12.66 -11.74 -9.71
CA ARG A 104 13.63 -10.97 -10.48
C ARG A 104 12.99 -9.78 -11.20
N VAL A 105 11.83 -9.98 -11.81
CA VAL A 105 11.19 -8.96 -12.67
C VAL A 105 10.33 -7.99 -11.88
N TYR A 106 9.53 -8.46 -10.91
CA TYR A 106 8.54 -7.66 -10.20
C TYR A 106 8.77 -7.57 -8.69
N GLY A 107 9.45 -8.54 -8.09
CA GLY A 107 9.73 -8.53 -6.66
C GLY A 107 10.73 -7.45 -6.23
N ILE A 108 10.75 -7.15 -4.94
CA ILE A 108 11.78 -6.29 -4.33
C ILE A 108 12.99 -7.15 -3.99
N THR A 109 13.96 -7.15 -4.90
CA THR A 109 15.28 -7.76 -4.69
C THR A 109 16.14 -6.93 -3.75
N ASN A 110 17.27 -7.46 -3.29
CA ASN A 110 18.22 -6.69 -2.46
C ASN A 110 18.70 -5.40 -3.16
N THR A 111 18.94 -5.44 -4.47
CA THR A 111 19.34 -4.26 -5.26
C THR A 111 18.22 -3.21 -5.28
N ARG A 112 16.97 -3.63 -5.50
CA ARG A 112 15.82 -2.71 -5.47
C ARG A 112 15.53 -2.18 -4.07
N LEU A 113 15.80 -2.97 -3.03
CA LEU A 113 15.72 -2.49 -1.65
C LEU A 113 16.76 -1.39 -1.38
N ALA A 114 17.99 -1.53 -1.89
CA ALA A 114 19.00 -0.47 -1.80
C ALA A 114 18.52 0.81 -2.50
N GLU A 115 17.98 0.71 -3.72
CA GLU A 115 17.40 1.87 -4.41
C GLU A 115 16.24 2.51 -3.62
N ILE A 116 15.31 1.69 -3.11
CA ILE A 116 14.19 2.15 -2.28
C ILE A 116 14.70 2.89 -1.04
N ARG A 117 15.75 2.38 -0.41
CA ARG A 117 16.39 2.98 0.77
C ARG A 117 17.04 4.32 0.42
N ASP A 118 17.81 4.39 -0.67
CA ASP A 118 18.45 5.63 -1.12
C ASP A 118 17.44 6.73 -1.43
N ARG A 119 16.25 6.33 -1.92
CA ARG A 119 15.13 7.22 -2.20
C ARG A 119 14.27 7.51 -0.97
N GLY A 120 14.47 6.80 0.14
CA GLY A 120 13.73 6.96 1.39
C GLY A 120 12.26 6.53 1.32
N LEU A 121 11.90 5.58 0.46
CA LEU A 121 10.50 5.18 0.29
C LEU A 121 10.03 4.25 1.41
N TYR A 122 8.74 4.26 1.71
CA TYR A 122 8.14 3.30 2.64
C TYR A 122 7.73 2.02 1.93
N ILE A 123 7.79 0.89 2.62
CA ILE A 123 7.29 -0.40 2.11
C ILE A 123 6.11 -0.87 2.94
N MET A 124 5.05 -1.33 2.30
CA MET A 124 3.86 -1.91 2.91
C MET A 124 3.54 -3.27 2.28
N HIS A 125 2.94 -4.17 3.06
CA HIS A 125 2.45 -5.47 2.58
C HIS A 125 1.33 -5.97 3.52
N PRO A 126 0.16 -6.40 3.00
CA PRO A 126 -0.99 -6.78 3.85
C PRO A 126 -0.83 -8.10 4.60
N GLY A 127 0.19 -8.87 4.24
CA GLY A 127 0.51 -10.18 4.84
C GLY A 127 -0.43 -11.30 4.36
N PRO A 128 -0.08 -12.57 4.65
CA PRO A 128 1.25 -13.02 5.06
C PRO A 128 2.27 -12.85 3.91
N VAL A 129 3.54 -12.69 4.24
CA VAL A 129 4.62 -12.43 3.29
C VAL A 129 5.25 -13.75 2.81
N ASN A 130 5.48 -13.89 1.50
CA ASN A 130 6.34 -14.91 0.92
C ASN A 130 7.75 -14.32 0.69
N ARG A 131 8.66 -14.60 1.62
CA ARG A 131 10.08 -14.22 1.52
C ARG A 131 10.72 -14.92 0.32
N GLY A 132 11.49 -14.18 -0.47
CA GLY A 132 12.11 -14.66 -1.71
C GLY A 132 11.19 -14.67 -2.94
N VAL A 133 9.95 -14.17 -2.83
CA VAL A 133 8.98 -14.10 -3.94
C VAL A 133 8.63 -12.65 -4.28
N GLU A 134 7.72 -12.02 -3.56
CA GLU A 134 7.42 -10.59 -3.77
C GLU A 134 8.46 -9.66 -3.13
N LEU A 135 9.21 -10.15 -2.14
CA LEU A 135 10.25 -9.38 -1.45
C LEU A 135 11.41 -10.25 -1.00
N CYS A 136 12.59 -9.63 -0.89
CA CYS A 136 13.75 -10.20 -0.22
C CYS A 136 13.62 -10.08 1.30
N ASP A 137 14.30 -10.97 2.03
CA ASP A 137 14.19 -11.10 3.47
C ASP A 137 14.49 -9.77 4.23
N ALA A 138 15.50 -9.05 3.75
CA ALA A 138 15.98 -7.80 4.33
C ALA A 138 14.94 -6.65 4.33
N VAL A 139 13.84 -6.77 3.58
CA VAL A 139 12.72 -5.81 3.65
C VAL A 139 12.07 -5.80 5.03
N MET A 140 12.11 -6.93 5.75
CA MET A 140 11.49 -7.03 7.08
C MET A 140 12.24 -6.20 8.12
N ASP A 141 13.56 -6.01 7.94
CA ASP A 141 14.43 -5.25 8.84
C ASP A 141 14.71 -3.81 8.34
N TYR A 142 14.09 -3.42 7.22
CA TYR A 142 14.22 -2.07 6.69
C TYR A 142 13.47 -1.06 7.58
N GLU A 143 14.13 0.02 7.95
CA GLU A 143 13.64 1.05 8.89
C GLU A 143 12.36 1.76 8.43
N ARG A 144 12.05 1.74 7.12
CA ARG A 144 10.80 2.27 6.57
C ARG A 144 9.86 1.17 6.07
N SER A 145 10.06 -0.06 6.51
CA SER A 145 9.08 -1.14 6.38
C SER A 145 7.96 -0.94 7.39
N LEU A 146 6.73 -0.82 6.90
CA LEU A 146 5.53 -0.59 7.71
C LEU A 146 4.70 -1.86 7.89
N ILE A 147 5.23 -3.02 7.50
CA ILE A 147 4.50 -4.31 7.53
C ILE A 147 4.04 -4.65 8.95
N THR A 148 4.92 -4.50 9.94
CA THR A 148 4.57 -4.72 11.36
C THR A 148 3.60 -3.66 11.86
N ASN A 149 3.79 -2.39 11.49
CA ASN A 149 2.85 -1.32 11.85
C ASN A 149 1.45 -1.58 11.29
N GLN A 150 1.31 -2.15 10.09
CA GLN A 150 0.01 -2.54 9.54
C GLN A 150 -0.68 -3.61 10.41
N VAL A 151 0.07 -4.55 10.97
CA VAL A 151 -0.49 -5.57 11.87
C VAL A 151 -1.00 -4.93 13.15
N GLU A 152 -0.19 -4.07 13.79
CA GLU A 152 -0.54 -3.32 15.00
C GLU A 152 -1.76 -2.41 14.77
N ASN A 153 -1.73 -1.59 13.73
CA ASN A 153 -2.82 -0.72 13.33
C ASN A 153 -4.10 -1.50 12.98
N GLY A 154 -3.94 -2.72 12.51
CA GLY A 154 -5.05 -3.62 12.29
C GLY A 154 -5.82 -3.93 13.56
N ILE A 155 -5.18 -4.00 14.73
CA ILE A 155 -5.87 -4.22 16.00
C ILE A 155 -6.71 -2.99 16.33
N SER A 156 -6.08 -1.81 16.36
CA SER A 156 -6.72 -0.53 16.67
C SER A 156 -7.91 -0.22 15.77
N ILE A 157 -7.75 -0.40 14.45
CA ILE A 157 -8.83 -0.16 13.49
C ILE A 157 -9.97 -1.16 13.64
N ARG A 158 -9.69 -2.43 13.95
CA ARG A 158 -10.75 -3.42 14.19
C ARG A 158 -11.52 -3.09 15.48
N MET A 159 -10.82 -2.69 16.54
CA MET A 159 -11.46 -2.24 17.77
C MET A 159 -12.37 -1.04 17.52
N ALA A 160 -11.87 -0.02 16.81
CA ALA A 160 -12.67 1.16 16.46
C ALA A 160 -13.90 0.82 15.60
N VAL A 161 -13.78 -0.10 14.64
CA VAL A 161 -14.90 -0.54 13.80
C VAL A 161 -15.94 -1.32 14.63
N LEU A 162 -15.50 -2.21 15.53
CA LEU A 162 -16.41 -2.97 16.40
C LEU A 162 -17.13 -2.06 17.40
N ASP A 163 -16.41 -1.12 18.02
CA ASP A 163 -16.97 -0.10 18.89
C ASP A 163 -18.05 0.72 18.16
N TRP A 164 -17.74 1.17 16.95
CA TRP A 164 -18.68 1.91 16.11
C TRP A 164 -19.95 1.13 15.75
N LEU A 165 -19.85 -0.19 15.59
CA LEU A 165 -21.00 -1.05 15.27
C LEU A 165 -21.80 -1.47 16.51
N THR A 166 -21.31 -1.18 17.72
CA THR A 166 -21.98 -1.55 18.97
C THR A 166 -23.11 -0.55 19.29
N PRO A 167 -24.29 -0.98 19.75
CA PRO A 167 -25.37 -0.07 20.15
C PRO A 167 -24.89 0.92 21.22
N GLY A 168 -24.98 2.22 20.91
CA GLY A 168 -24.49 3.30 21.78
C GLY A 168 -23.06 3.77 21.48
N GLY A 169 -22.37 3.20 20.49
CA GLY A 169 -21.08 3.70 20.00
C GLY A 169 -21.19 5.15 19.54
N GLU A 170 -20.31 6.02 20.05
CA GLU A 170 -20.34 7.44 19.72
C GLU A 170 -19.68 7.71 18.35
N PHE A 171 -20.35 8.52 17.52
CA PHE A 171 -19.69 9.13 16.36
C PHE A 171 -18.65 10.15 16.85
N PRO A 172 -17.41 10.17 16.33
CA PRO A 172 -16.59 11.37 16.44
C PRO A 172 -17.35 12.50 15.72
N LYS A 173 -17.91 13.45 16.49
CA LYS A 173 -18.61 14.61 15.93
C LYS A 173 -17.68 15.29 14.92
N GLN A 174 -18.20 15.49 13.72
CA GLN A 174 -17.47 15.98 12.54
C GLN A 174 -16.75 17.32 12.79
N GLU A 175 -17.26 18.11 13.74
CA GLU A 175 -16.69 19.38 14.22
C GLU A 175 -15.28 19.25 14.79
N SER A 176 -14.94 18.12 15.42
CA SER A 176 -13.65 17.93 16.08
C SER A 176 -12.46 17.76 15.13
N TYR A 177 -12.69 17.40 13.85
CA TYR A 177 -11.62 17.21 12.87
C TYR A 177 -11.24 18.53 12.18
N VAL A 178 -12.24 19.34 11.81
CA VAL A 178 -12.02 20.67 11.21
C VAL A 178 -11.43 21.65 12.24
N ALA A 179 -11.86 21.56 13.50
CA ALA A 179 -11.30 22.35 14.59
C ALA A 179 -9.82 22.00 14.86
N ARG A 180 -9.45 20.72 14.82
CA ARG A 180 -8.06 20.26 15.00
C ARG A 180 -7.14 20.64 13.83
N GLN A 181 -7.62 20.61 12.59
CA GLN A 181 -6.85 21.10 11.44
C GLN A 181 -6.62 22.61 11.48
N ARG A 182 -7.59 23.40 11.94
CA ARG A 182 -7.43 24.86 12.12
C ARG A 182 -6.47 25.21 13.27
N ALA A 183 -6.53 24.48 14.38
CA ALA A 183 -5.63 24.68 15.52
C ALA A 183 -4.16 24.34 15.18
N GLY A 184 -3.92 23.30 14.37
CA GLY A 184 -2.56 22.94 13.92
C GLY A 184 -1.96 23.94 12.93
N ALA A 185 -2.77 24.60 12.10
CA ALA A 185 -2.30 25.64 11.18
C ALA A 185 -1.98 26.97 11.88
N ALA A 186 -2.66 27.29 12.99
CA ALA A 186 -2.42 28.51 13.76
C ALA A 186 -1.10 28.49 14.57
N LEU A 187 -0.46 27.32 14.74
CA LEU A 187 0.82 27.17 15.44
C LEU A 187 2.05 27.27 14.52
N LEU A 188 1.86 27.50 13.23
CA LEU A 188 2.93 27.55 12.22
C LEU A 188 2.98 28.87 11.41
N THR A 189 2.41 29.95 11.95
CA THR A 189 2.64 31.31 11.41
C THR A 189 3.54 32.05 12.40
N PRO A 190 4.65 32.68 11.95
CA PRO A 190 5.60 33.36 12.83
C PRO A 190 4.99 34.54 13.57
#